data_AF-A0A2E3KD28-F1
#
_entry.id   AF-A0A2E3KD28-F1
#
_cell.length_a   1.000
_cell.length_b   1.000
_cell.length_c   1.000
_cell.angle_alpha   90.00
_cell.angle_beta   90.00
_cell.angle_gamma   90.00
#
_symmetry.space_group_name_H-M   'P 1'
#
loop_
_entity.id
_entity.type
_entity.pdbx_description
1 polymer ?
#
loop_
_entity_poly.entity_id
_entity_poly.type
_entity_poly.pdbx_seq_one_letter_code
_entity_poly.pdbx_strand_id
1 'polypeptide(L)' 'MVKLSSNEEWLDLVNEEIIEPDLPICDPHHHLWDRNLHQPIQPGYLLDEILEDIN' A
#
# COMPACT_ATOMS: atom_id res chain seq x y z
N MET A 1 11.64 11.62 -1.33
CA MET A 1 11.55 10.65 -0.22
C MET A 1 10.11 10.22 -0.21
N VAL A 2 9.86 8.95 -0.53
CA VAL A 2 8.53 8.34 -0.60
C VAL A 2 7.86 8.48 0.76
N LYS A 3 6.56 8.83 0.76
CA LYS A 3 5.82 8.97 2.02
C LYS A 3 5.24 7.62 2.43
N LEU A 4 5.89 6.96 3.39
CA LEU A 4 5.43 5.70 3.94
C LEU A 4 4.12 5.85 4.72
N SER A 5 3.28 4.82 4.67
CA SER A 5 2.08 4.74 5.50
C SER A 5 2.46 4.45 6.95
N SER A 6 1.62 4.88 7.90
CA SER A 6 1.90 4.75 9.34
C SER A 6 1.20 3.56 10.02
N ASN A 7 0.77 2.56 9.25
CA ASN A 7 -0.09 1.47 9.72
C ASN A 7 0.59 0.08 9.71
N GLU A 8 1.93 0.03 9.63
CA GLU A 8 2.70 -1.24 9.66
C GLU A 8 2.34 -2.10 10.87
N GLU A 9 2.33 -1.52 12.08
CA GLU A 9 1.97 -2.25 13.32
C GLU A 9 0.56 -2.87 13.28
N TRP A 10 -0.35 -2.27 12.51
CA TRP A 10 -1.71 -2.80 12.33
C TRP A 10 -1.75 -3.93 11.30
N LEU A 11 -0.97 -3.84 10.23
CA LEU A 11 -0.87 -4.90 9.20
C LEU A 11 -0.25 -6.18 9.78
N ASP A 12 0.71 -6.04 10.70
CA ASP A 12 1.42 -7.17 11.32
C ASP A 12 0.59 -7.96 12.35
N LEU A 13 -0.66 -7.55 12.64
CA LEU A 13 -1.51 -8.24 13.60
C LEU A 13 -1.94 -9.65 13.16
N VAL A 14 -1.97 -9.91 11.86
CA VAL A 14 -2.44 -11.17 11.28
C VAL A 14 -1.44 -11.66 10.24
N ASN A 15 -0.96 -12.90 10.41
CA ASN A 15 -0.11 -13.57 9.44
C ASN A 15 -0.77 -14.90 9.05
N GLU A 16 -1.00 -15.11 7.76
CA GLU A 16 -1.62 -16.30 7.20
C GLU A 16 -0.78 -16.90 6.08
N GLU A 17 -0.98 -18.18 5.82
CA GLU A 17 -0.29 -18.88 4.73
C GLU A 17 -0.81 -18.39 3.37
N ILE A 18 0.10 -18.11 2.43
CA ILE A 18 -0.25 -17.66 1.08
C ILE A 18 -0.96 -18.80 0.35
N ILE A 19 -2.20 -18.54 -0.08
CA ILE A 19 -2.97 -19.44 -0.92
C ILE A 19 -2.55 -19.22 -2.37
N GLU A 20 -2.08 -20.27 -3.05
CA GLU A 20 -1.63 -20.23 -4.45
C GLU A 20 -0.50 -19.20 -4.71
N PRO A 21 0.70 -19.41 -4.15
CA PRO A 21 1.81 -18.45 -4.21
C PRO A 21 2.30 -18.12 -5.63
N ASP A 22 2.00 -18.99 -6.59
CA ASP A 22 2.39 -18.82 -8.00
C ASP A 22 1.35 -18.05 -8.84
N LEU A 23 0.17 -17.73 -8.30
CA LEU A 23 -0.87 -17.02 -9.03
C LEU A 23 -0.57 -15.51 -9.03
N PRO A 24 -0.33 -14.88 -10.19
CA PRO A 24 -0.07 -13.44 -10.24
C PRO A 24 -1.31 -12.64 -9.82
N ILE A 25 -1.09 -11.64 -8.97
CA ILE A 25 -2.13 -10.67 -8.58
C ILE A 25 -2.22 -9.59 -9.65
N CYS A 26 -3.45 -9.26 -10.06
CA CYS A 26 -3.75 -8.12 -10.89
C CYS A 26 -4.67 -7.18 -10.11
N ASP A 27 -4.17 -6.01 -9.75
CA ASP A 27 -4.99 -4.92 -9.24
C ASP A 27 -5.30 -3.94 -10.39
N PRO A 28 -6.50 -3.99 -10.98
CA PRO A 28 -6.82 -3.17 -12.15
C PRO A 28 -7.15 -1.71 -11.79
N HIS A 29 -7.17 -1.35 -10.50
CA HIS A 29 -7.67 -0.04 -10.08
C HIS A 29 -6.96 0.50 -8.84
N HIS A 30 -6.14 1.54 -9.04
CA HIS A 30 -5.50 2.27 -7.95
C HIS A 30 -6.03 3.70 -7.84
N HIS A 31 -6.22 4.16 -6.60
CA HIS A 31 -6.46 5.56 -6.30
C HIS A 31 -5.14 6.24 -5.94
N LEU A 32 -4.88 7.40 -6.54
CA LEU A 32 -3.72 8.23 -6.24
C LEU A 32 -4.17 9.60 -5.74
N TRP A 33 -3.44 10.17 -4.77
CA TRP A 33 -3.74 11.48 -4.20
C TRP A 33 -2.48 12.16 -3.66
N ASP A 34 -2.40 13.50 -3.78
CA ASP A 34 -1.24 14.27 -3.29
C ASP A 34 -1.45 14.78 -1.85
N ARG A 35 -2.65 15.29 -1.53
CA ARG A 35 -2.89 16.02 -0.27
C ARG A 35 -4.18 15.61 0.40
N ASN A 36 -4.19 14.43 1.01
CA ASN A 36 -5.26 14.00 1.89
C ASN A 36 -4.94 14.31 3.35
N LEU A 37 -4.99 15.60 3.70
CA LEU A 37 -4.68 16.08 5.06
C LEU A 37 -5.64 15.55 6.14
N HIS A 38 -6.78 14.97 5.75
CA HIS A 38 -7.74 14.37 6.66
C HIS A 38 -7.48 12.89 6.92
N GLN A 39 -6.53 12.27 6.19
CA GLN A 39 -6.22 10.85 6.28
C GLN A 39 -4.84 10.70 6.94
N PRO A 40 -4.78 10.29 8.22
CA PRO A 40 -3.54 10.28 9.00
C PRO A 40 -2.58 9.15 8.62
N ILE A 41 -3.10 8.10 7.97
CA ILE A 41 -2.35 6.88 7.65
C ILE A 41 -1.37 7.11 6.49
N GLN A 42 -1.83 7.77 5.42
CA GLN A 42 -1.09 8.00 4.19
C GLN A 42 -1.55 9.33 3.55
N PRO A 43 -0.96 10.46 3.97
CA PRO A 43 -1.46 11.77 3.55
C PRO A 43 -1.23 12.08 2.06
N GLY A 44 -0.43 11.27 1.37
CA GLY A 44 -0.19 11.31 -0.07
C GLY A 44 0.24 9.93 -0.57
N TYR A 45 -0.23 9.55 -1.76
CA TYR A 45 0.05 8.31 -2.45
C TYR A 45 0.07 8.58 -3.96
N LEU A 46 1.25 8.63 -4.56
CA LEU A 46 1.49 8.97 -5.95
C LEU A 46 2.30 7.85 -6.62
N LEU A 47 2.89 8.14 -7.79
CA LEU A 47 3.60 7.16 -8.60
C LEU A 47 4.80 6.55 -7.87
N ASP A 48 5.54 7.34 -7.10
CA ASP A 48 6.72 6.84 -6.41
C ASP A 48 6.32 5.83 -5.31
N GLU A 49 5.23 6.11 -4.58
CA GLU A 49 4.72 5.20 -3.55
C GLU A 49 4.21 3.87 -4.14
N ILE A 50 3.35 3.91 -5.18
CA ILE A 50 2.82 2.67 -5.77
C ILE A 50 3.93 1.81 -6.40
N LEU A 51 4.98 2.42 -6.95
CA LEU A 51 6.11 1.67 -7.49
C LEU A 51 6.92 0.95 -6.41
N GLU A 52 6.93 1.43 -5.17
CA GLU A 52 7.56 0.70 -4.05
C GLU A 52 6.69 -0.48 -3.58
N ASP A 53 5.36 -0.37 -3.67
CA ASP A 53 4.45 -1.43 -3.23
C ASP A 53 4.37 -2.62 -4.21
N ILE A 54 4.64 -2.41 -5.51
CA ILE A 54 4.48 -3.44 -6.55
C ILE A 54 5.80 -4.07 -7.04
N ASN A 55 6.96 -3.62 -6.56
CA ASN A 55 8.28 -4.12 -6.96
C ASN A 55 8.93 -5.00 -5.89
#